data_AF-A0A1Z8VVC4-F1
#
_entry.id   AF-A0A1Z8VVC4-F1
#
_cell.length_a   1.000
_cell.length_b   1.000
_cell.length_c   1.000
_cell.angle_alpha   90.00
_cell.angle_beta   90.00
_cell.angle_gamma   90.00
#
_symmetry.space_group_name_H-M   'P 1'
#
loop_
_entity.id
_entity.type
_entity.pdbx_description
1 polymer ?
#
loop_
_entity_poly.entity_id
_entity_poly.type
_entity_poly.pdbx_seq_one_letter_code
_entity_poly.pdbx_strand_id
1 'polypeptide(L)'
;MSERKYLPTLAELVDRLSIAQLKEVFITEHKEEYAQEIKDIVHDIDLILNDEKVQLSGKDVRAIVVLSQMNLHIWHNETKYRAGTGDGNLGLTHGLNGIRNTAKNMIQENVGGRKDYKIDCIAAEFKDWEVSWDE
;
A
#
# COMPACT_ATOMS: atom_id res chain seq x y z
N MET A 1 -6.48 -25.38 3.74
CA MET A 1 -6.55 -24.93 2.34
C MET A 1 -5.17 -24.40 2.02
N SER A 2 -4.42 -25.07 1.15
CA SER A 2 -3.01 -24.75 0.85
C SER A 2 -2.83 -23.88 -0.38
N GLU A 3 -3.93 -23.37 -0.94
CA GLU A 3 -3.92 -22.56 -2.16
C GLU A 3 -4.28 -21.12 -1.84
N ARG A 4 -3.61 -20.20 -2.55
CA ARG A 4 -3.83 -18.77 -2.44
C ARG A 4 -5.21 -18.39 -2.98
N LYS A 5 -5.88 -17.46 -2.30
CA LYS A 5 -7.18 -16.91 -2.70
C LYS A 5 -7.06 -15.79 -3.74
N TYR A 6 -5.94 -15.07 -3.75
CA TYR A 6 -5.65 -13.95 -4.62
C TYR A 6 -4.38 -14.21 -5.44
N LEU A 7 -4.45 -13.89 -6.73
CA LEU A 7 -3.33 -13.98 -7.70
C LEU A 7 -2.27 -12.84 -7.69
N PRO A 8 -2.49 -11.63 -7.13
CA PRO A 8 -1.51 -10.55 -7.14
C PRO A 8 -0.17 -10.88 -6.45
N THR A 9 0.83 -10.03 -6.62
CA THR A 9 2.14 -10.22 -5.99
C THR A 9 2.15 -9.87 -4.50
N LEU A 10 3.23 -10.18 -3.78
CA LEU A 10 3.41 -9.80 -2.37
C LEU A 10 3.16 -8.31 -2.13
N ALA A 11 3.77 -7.44 -2.94
CA ALA A 11 3.63 -5.99 -2.77
C ALA A 11 2.19 -5.51 -3.03
N GLU A 12 1.48 -6.10 -3.98
CA GLU A 12 0.07 -5.78 -4.24
C GLU A 12 -0.84 -6.26 -3.10
N LEU A 13 -0.54 -7.42 -2.50
CA LEU A 13 -1.28 -7.88 -1.32
C LEU A 13 -1.04 -6.98 -0.11
N VAL A 14 0.19 -6.55 0.14
CA VAL A 14 0.50 -5.63 1.25
C VAL A 14 -0.16 -4.26 1.03
N ASP A 15 -0.13 -3.74 -0.21
CA ASP A 15 -0.84 -2.51 -0.58
C ASP A 15 -2.34 -2.63 -0.30
N ARG A 16 -2.95 -3.71 -0.81
CA ARG A 16 -4.37 -4.01 -0.59
C ARG A 16 -4.70 -4.20 0.89
N LEU A 17 -3.85 -4.89 1.65
CA LEU A 17 -4.02 -5.08 3.09
C LEU A 17 -4.10 -3.74 3.81
N SER A 18 -3.19 -2.82 3.51
CA SER A 18 -3.17 -1.50 4.14
C SER A 18 -4.46 -0.71 3.84
N ILE A 19 -5.00 -0.81 2.62
CA ILE A 19 -6.26 -0.16 2.23
C ILE A 19 -7.47 -0.84 2.89
N ALA A 20 -7.51 -2.17 2.90
CA ALA A 20 -8.59 -2.93 3.55
C ALA A 20 -8.66 -2.63 5.05
N GLN A 21 -7.50 -2.47 5.70
CA GLN A 21 -7.42 -2.06 7.10
C GLN A 21 -8.02 -0.66 7.34
N LEU A 22 -7.77 0.31 6.45
CA LEU A 22 -8.40 1.63 6.52
C LEU A 22 -9.92 1.54 6.34
N LYS A 23 -10.39 0.71 5.40
CA LYS A 23 -11.82 0.50 5.17
C LYS A 23 -12.51 -0.14 6.37
N GLU A 24 -11.90 -1.13 7.01
CA GLU A 24 -12.45 -1.78 8.20
C GLU A 24 -12.74 -0.79 9.34
N VAL A 25 -11.89 0.23 9.50
CA VAL A 25 -12.02 1.23 10.56
C VAL A 25 -12.87 2.44 10.17
N PHE A 26 -12.87 2.84 8.90
CA PHE A 26 -13.56 4.05 8.43
C PHE A 26 -14.93 3.79 7.82
N ILE A 27 -15.22 2.57 7.36
CA ILE A 27 -16.51 2.17 6.78
C ILE A 27 -17.07 1.03 7.63
N THR A 28 -17.62 1.40 8.78
CA THR A 28 -18.04 0.43 9.81
C THR A 28 -19.21 -0.46 9.38
N GLU A 29 -19.99 -0.03 8.39
CA GLU A 29 -21.15 -0.78 7.86
C GLU A 29 -20.77 -2.10 7.20
N HIS A 30 -19.54 -2.20 6.67
CA HIS A 30 -19.02 -3.39 5.97
C HIS A 30 -17.86 -4.04 6.72
N LYS A 31 -17.77 -3.82 8.05
CA LYS A 31 -16.63 -4.26 8.86
C LYS A 31 -16.35 -5.76 8.76
N GLU A 32 -17.40 -6.60 8.80
CA GLU A 32 -17.24 -8.06 8.71
C GLU A 32 -16.68 -8.51 7.35
N GLU A 33 -17.10 -7.85 6.27
CA GLU A 33 -16.59 -8.12 4.92
C GLU A 33 -15.10 -7.76 4.82
N TYR A 34 -14.70 -6.60 5.35
CA TYR A 34 -13.29 -6.19 5.35
C TYR A 34 -12.44 -7.04 6.29
N ALA A 35 -12.95 -7.46 7.44
CA ALA A 35 -12.25 -8.39 8.33
C ALA A 35 -11.98 -9.74 7.63
N GLN A 36 -12.93 -10.23 6.85
CA GLN A 36 -12.75 -11.45 6.05
C GLN A 36 -11.77 -11.25 4.90
N GLU A 37 -11.81 -10.11 4.21
CA GLU A 37 -10.81 -9.74 3.18
C GLU A 37 -9.39 -9.67 3.78
N ILE A 38 -9.22 -8.99 4.93
CA ILE A 38 -7.94 -8.89 5.64
C ILE A 38 -7.41 -10.28 6.00
N LYS A 39 -8.27 -11.15 6.56
CA LYS A 39 -7.89 -12.53 6.90
C LYS A 39 -7.39 -13.30 5.68
N ASP A 40 -8.06 -13.14 4.55
CA ASP A 40 -7.70 -13.84 3.30
C ASP A 40 -6.40 -13.30 2.70
N ILE A 41 -6.17 -11.98 2.78
CA ILE A 41 -4.91 -11.37 2.35
C ILE A 41 -3.74 -11.81 3.25
N VAL A 42 -3.92 -11.81 4.58
CA VAL A 42 -2.87 -12.24 5.52
C VAL A 42 -2.51 -13.70 5.29
N HIS A 43 -3.50 -14.58 5.10
CA HIS A 43 -3.27 -15.98 4.75
C HIS A 43 -2.40 -16.13 3.49
N ASP A 44 -2.71 -15.37 2.43
CA ASP A 44 -1.96 -15.46 1.19
C ASP A 44 -0.54 -14.87 1.30
N ILE A 45 -0.36 -13.81 2.10
CA ILE A 45 0.97 -13.29 2.44
C ILE A 45 1.78 -14.37 3.15
N ASP A 46 1.20 -15.04 4.16
CA ASP A 46 1.88 -16.12 4.88
C ASP A 46 2.30 -17.26 3.95
N LEU A 47 1.44 -17.66 3.00
CA LEU A 47 1.81 -18.66 2.00
C LEU A 47 3.00 -18.20 1.14
N ILE A 48 2.98 -16.97 0.61
CA ILE A 48 4.09 -16.44 -0.19
C ILE A 48 5.39 -16.41 0.62
N LEU A 49 5.35 -15.88 1.84
CA LEU A 49 6.54 -15.74 2.68
C LEU A 49 7.17 -17.10 3.00
N ASN A 50 6.33 -18.12 3.23
CA ASN A 50 6.80 -19.47 3.52
C ASN A 50 7.31 -20.20 2.26
N ASP A 51 6.56 -20.15 1.16
CA ASP A 51 6.88 -20.87 -0.09
C ASP A 51 8.15 -20.33 -0.74
N GLU A 52 8.29 -19.01 -0.81
CA GLU A 52 9.45 -18.31 -1.38
C GLU A 52 10.58 -18.12 -0.36
N LYS A 53 10.38 -18.55 0.90
CA LYS A 53 11.34 -18.42 2.02
C LYS A 53 11.85 -16.99 2.22
N VAL A 54 10.94 -16.03 2.10
CA VAL A 54 11.26 -14.60 2.21
C VAL A 54 11.63 -14.25 3.65
N GLN A 55 12.73 -13.52 3.81
CA GLN A 55 13.10 -12.89 5.08
C GLN A 55 13.05 -11.38 4.92
N LEU A 56 12.12 -10.75 5.64
CA LEU A 56 11.98 -9.30 5.63
C LEU A 56 13.12 -8.64 6.41
N SER A 57 13.81 -7.71 5.77
CA SER A 57 14.80 -6.84 6.37
C SER A 57 14.14 -5.63 7.06
N GLY A 58 14.95 -4.84 7.79
CA GLY A 58 14.50 -3.56 8.34
C GLY A 58 14.06 -2.56 7.27
N LYS A 59 14.65 -2.62 6.06
CA LYS A 59 14.24 -1.78 4.91
C LYS A 59 12.84 -2.16 4.44
N ASP A 60 12.51 -3.45 4.44
CA ASP A 60 11.19 -3.94 4.04
C ASP A 60 10.11 -3.54 5.05
N VAL A 61 10.40 -3.68 6.35
CA VAL A 61 9.50 -3.20 7.41
C VAL A 61 9.25 -1.70 7.27
N ARG A 62 10.30 -0.90 7.01
CA ARG A 62 10.14 0.54 6.76
C ARG A 62 9.31 0.81 5.50
N ALA A 63 9.52 0.07 4.43
CA ALA A 63 8.73 0.22 3.21
C ALA A 63 7.24 -0.04 3.46
N ILE A 64 6.89 -1.06 4.25
CA ILE A 64 5.51 -1.34 4.68
C ILE A 64 4.91 -0.17 5.47
N VAL A 65 5.68 0.42 6.39
CA VAL A 65 5.24 1.59 7.17
C VAL A 65 4.96 2.79 6.26
N VAL A 66 5.90 3.12 5.36
CA VAL A 66 5.75 4.24 4.43
C VAL A 66 4.54 4.04 3.53
N LEU A 67 4.41 2.86 2.92
CA LEU A 67 3.25 2.50 2.10
C LEU A 67 1.92 2.70 2.84
N SER A 68 1.84 2.23 4.09
CA SER A 68 0.62 2.37 4.90
C SER A 68 0.29 3.83 5.21
N GLN A 69 1.30 4.65 5.51
CA GLN A 69 1.14 6.08 5.72
C GLN A 69 0.67 6.81 4.45
N MET A 70 1.26 6.48 3.29
CA MET A 70 0.85 7.08 2.01
C MET A 70 -0.61 6.77 1.70
N ASN A 71 -1.03 5.51 1.90
CA ASN A 71 -2.43 5.13 1.70
C ASN A 71 -3.39 5.85 2.65
N LEU A 72 -3.01 6.09 3.91
CA LEU A 72 -3.81 6.90 4.85
C LEU A 72 -3.98 8.35 4.39
N HIS A 73 -2.89 8.99 3.95
CA HIS A 73 -2.95 10.37 3.45
C HIS A 73 -3.75 10.48 2.15
N ILE A 74 -3.56 9.54 1.21
CA ILE A 74 -4.35 9.45 -0.01
C ILE A 74 -5.84 9.31 0.33
N TRP A 75 -6.19 8.43 1.26
CA TRP A 75 -7.57 8.24 1.72
C TRP A 75 -8.18 9.57 2.18
N HIS A 76 -7.54 10.26 3.11
CA HIS A 76 -8.06 11.53 3.65
C HIS A 76 -8.22 12.61 2.57
N ASN A 77 -7.26 12.74 1.65
CA ASN A 77 -7.33 13.71 0.56
C ASN A 77 -8.50 13.39 -0.37
N GLU A 78 -8.67 12.13 -0.76
CA GLU A 78 -9.77 11.71 -1.63
C GLU A 78 -11.13 11.84 -0.94
N THR A 79 -11.25 11.50 0.35
CA THR A 79 -12.50 11.66 1.10
C THR A 79 -12.92 13.12 1.15
N LYS A 80 -12.00 14.04 1.47
CA LYS A 80 -12.28 15.50 1.49
C LYS A 80 -12.68 16.01 0.11
N TYR A 81 -11.98 15.57 -0.93
CA TYR A 81 -12.31 15.95 -2.30
C TYR A 81 -13.73 15.48 -2.68
N ARG A 82 -14.06 14.21 -2.41
CA ARG A 82 -15.38 13.63 -2.71
C ARG A 82 -16.51 14.29 -1.90
N ALA A 83 -16.21 14.71 -0.67
CA ALA A 83 -17.16 15.45 0.17
C ALA A 83 -17.38 16.91 -0.28
N GLY A 84 -16.58 17.40 -1.24
CA GLY A 84 -16.73 18.76 -1.78
C GLY A 84 -16.34 19.87 -0.79
N THR A 85 -15.55 19.56 0.24
CA THR A 85 -15.20 20.54 1.29
C THR A 85 -14.16 21.58 0.85
N GLY A 86 -13.60 21.44 -0.37
CA GLY A 86 -12.55 22.31 -0.89
C GLY A 86 -11.14 22.02 -0.36
N ASP A 87 -11.01 21.18 0.68
CA ASP A 87 -9.74 20.87 1.36
C ASP A 87 -9.02 19.62 0.81
N GLY A 88 -9.55 18.98 -0.23
CA GLY A 88 -8.95 17.80 -0.84
C GLY A 88 -7.79 18.16 -1.77
N ASN A 89 -6.58 17.65 -1.51
CA ASN A 89 -5.40 17.92 -2.34
C ASN A 89 -5.11 16.78 -3.32
N LEU A 90 -5.76 16.80 -4.49
CA LEU A 90 -5.55 15.80 -5.54
C LEU A 90 -4.14 15.83 -6.14
N GLY A 91 -3.52 17.02 -6.22
CA GLY A 91 -2.13 17.16 -6.67
C GLY A 91 -1.18 16.39 -5.76
N LEU A 92 -1.35 16.54 -4.45
CA LEU A 92 -0.60 15.77 -3.46
C LEU A 92 -0.89 14.27 -3.58
N THR A 93 -2.16 13.87 -3.72
CA THR A 93 -2.52 12.44 -3.93
C THR A 93 -1.75 11.80 -5.08
N HIS A 94 -1.59 12.49 -6.21
CA HIS A 94 -0.76 11.99 -7.32
C HIS A 94 0.71 11.81 -6.91
N GLY A 95 1.32 12.77 -6.21
CA GLY A 95 2.68 12.61 -5.69
C GLY A 95 2.83 11.43 -4.71
N LEU A 96 1.86 11.27 -3.80
CA LEU A 96 1.87 10.17 -2.82
C LEU A 96 1.71 8.79 -3.47
N ASN A 97 0.98 8.69 -4.58
CA ASN A 97 0.88 7.45 -5.35
C ASN A 97 2.26 6.99 -5.88
N GLY A 98 3.11 7.94 -6.29
CA GLY A 98 4.49 7.65 -6.69
C GLY A 98 5.31 7.08 -5.54
N ILE A 99 5.27 7.72 -4.36
CA ILE A 99 5.99 7.24 -3.15
C ILE A 99 5.49 5.86 -2.72
N ARG A 100 4.17 5.65 -2.75
CA ARG A 100 3.56 4.35 -2.49
C ARG A 100 4.10 3.28 -3.46
N ASN A 101 4.18 3.58 -4.75
CA ASN A 101 4.72 2.64 -5.75
C ASN A 101 6.21 2.33 -5.51
N THR A 102 7.02 3.32 -5.11
CA THR A 102 8.42 3.08 -4.71
C THR A 102 8.49 2.11 -3.54
N ALA A 103 7.68 2.32 -2.49
CA ALA A 103 7.62 1.40 -1.35
C ALA A 103 7.15 -0.02 -1.76
N LYS A 104 6.14 -0.13 -2.64
CA LYS A 104 5.71 -1.42 -3.22
C LYS A 104 6.85 -2.12 -3.94
N ASN A 105 7.59 -1.40 -4.78
CA ASN A 105 8.70 -1.98 -5.53
C ASN A 105 9.80 -2.52 -4.62
N MET A 106 10.09 -1.84 -3.50
CA MET A 106 11.04 -2.34 -2.49
C MET A 106 10.54 -3.65 -1.86
N ILE A 107 9.28 -3.72 -1.46
CA ILE A 107 8.68 -4.96 -0.92
C ILE A 107 8.75 -6.10 -1.95
N GLN A 108 8.49 -5.78 -3.23
CA GLN A 108 8.47 -6.75 -4.33
C GLN A 108 9.84 -7.36 -4.62
N GLU A 109 10.95 -6.68 -4.29
CA GLU A 109 12.31 -7.20 -4.52
C GLU A 109 12.56 -8.53 -3.83
N ASN A 110 11.90 -8.77 -2.69
CA ASN A 110 12.06 -9.99 -1.91
C ASN A 110 11.57 -11.27 -2.61
N VAL A 111 10.64 -11.15 -3.57
CA VAL A 111 10.02 -12.28 -4.27
C VAL A 111 10.22 -12.22 -5.79
N GLY A 112 11.04 -11.29 -6.27
CA GLY A 112 11.24 -11.04 -7.70
C GLY A 112 9.95 -10.61 -8.43
N GLY A 113 9.90 -10.76 -9.75
CA GLY A 113 8.70 -10.48 -10.54
C GLY A 113 8.54 -9.02 -11.00
N ARG A 114 7.30 -8.65 -11.39
CA ARG A 114 7.01 -7.36 -12.03
C ARG A 114 7.01 -6.22 -11.00
N LYS A 115 7.83 -5.21 -11.27
CA LYS A 115 7.79 -3.90 -10.61
C LYS A 115 6.92 -2.91 -11.41
N ASP A 116 6.30 -1.94 -10.72
CA ASP A 116 5.57 -0.85 -11.36
C ASP A 116 6.44 0.42 -11.37
N TYR A 117 6.93 0.80 -12.55
CA TYR A 117 7.78 1.98 -12.75
C TYR A 117 7.00 3.19 -13.26
N LYS A 118 5.69 3.28 -13.01
CA LYS A 118 4.93 4.50 -13.34
C LYS A 118 5.61 5.73 -12.74
N ILE A 119 6.04 6.62 -13.62
CA ILE A 119 6.61 7.91 -13.27
C ILE A 119 5.44 8.88 -13.11
N ASP A 120 5.14 9.26 -11.87
CA ASP A 120 4.17 10.32 -11.59
C ASP A 120 4.87 11.68 -11.74
N CYS A 121 4.67 12.34 -12.88
CA CYS A 121 5.34 13.60 -13.28
C CYS A 121 5.06 14.81 -12.36
N ILE A 122 4.18 14.69 -11.37
CA ILE A 122 3.78 15.76 -10.44
C ILE A 122 4.60 15.74 -9.13
N ALA A 123 5.41 14.70 -8.90
CA ALA A 123 6.22 14.57 -7.68
C ALA A 123 7.18 15.76 -7.44
N ALA A 124 7.61 16.46 -8.50
CA ALA A 124 8.53 17.59 -8.41
C ALA A 124 8.00 18.79 -7.59
N GLU A 125 6.68 18.91 -7.42
CA GLU A 125 6.03 20.00 -6.67
C GLU A 125 5.89 19.71 -5.16
N PHE A 126 6.12 18.47 -4.71
CA PHE A 126 5.90 18.02 -3.33
C PHE A 126 7.17 17.47 -2.67
N LYS A 127 8.29 18.19 -2.80
CA LYS A 127 9.61 17.77 -2.30
C LYS A 127 9.64 17.44 -0.80
N ASP A 128 8.84 18.13 0.01
CA ASP A 128 8.78 17.89 1.46
C ASP A 128 8.25 16.49 1.82
N TRP A 129 7.61 15.81 0.88
CA TRP A 129 7.11 14.44 1.03
C TRP A 129 8.11 13.38 0.55
N GLU A 130 9.25 13.77 -0.01
CA GLU A 130 10.28 12.81 -0.44
C GLU A 130 10.77 11.99 0.76
N VAL A 131 10.81 10.67 0.57
CA VAL A 131 11.27 9.74 1.60
C VAL A 131 12.76 9.46 1.39
N SER A 132 13.58 9.74 2.40
CA SER A 132 15.02 9.46 2.38
C SER A 132 15.28 7.95 2.56
N TRP A 133 15.47 7.20 1.48
CA TRP A 133 15.65 5.74 1.54
C TRP A 133 17.06 5.28 1.91
N ASP A 134 18.09 6.02 1.48
CA ASP A 134 19.50 5.65 1.61
C ASP A 134 20.37 6.76 2.22
N GLU A 135 19.85 7.43 3.26
CA GLU A 135 20.68 8.20 4.20
C GLU A 135 21.09 7.35 5.41
#